data_AF-R6XFQ8-F1
#
_entry.id   AF-R6XFQ8-F1
#
_cell.length_a   1.000
_cell.length_b   1.000
_cell.length_c   1.000
_cell.angle_alpha   90.00
_cell.angle_beta   90.00
_cell.angle_gamma   90.00
#
_symmetry.space_group_name_H-M   'P 1'
#
loop_
_entity.id
_entity.type
_entity.pdbx_description
1 polymer ?
#
loop_
_entity_poly.entity_id
_entity_poly.type
_entity_poly.pdbx_seq_one_letter_code
_entity_poly.pdbx_strand_id
1 'polypeptide(L)'
;MAEFINQIPGYEKGRVQRITATDEVSESFIVAQMASDLRKKWNTSVLCISLDGHKEAIESLIPQEKAVGTVYVLDQKNPEFKVVLRKATGIINRRFVRALIISGAERLTAKYFQDHPEKGREWIASHLEGLSRGMGIPVILVRVHEDQSEV
;
A
#
# COMPACT_ATOMS: atom_id res chain seq x y z
N MET A 1 -1.61 7.28 14.21
CA MET A 1 -2.20 6.87 12.91
C MET A 1 -3.18 7.92 12.36
N ALA A 2 -4.22 8.32 13.11
CA ALA A 2 -5.24 9.26 12.64
C ALA A 2 -4.70 10.61 12.10
N GLU A 3 -3.67 11.18 12.74
CA GLU A 3 -3.04 12.42 12.27
C GLU A 3 -2.37 12.28 10.89
N PHE A 4 -1.73 11.15 10.61
CA PHE A 4 -1.12 10.86 9.32
C PHE A 4 -2.19 10.69 8.23
N ILE A 5 -3.26 9.95 8.53
CA ILE A 5 -4.37 9.73 7.60
C ILE A 5 -5.01 11.06 7.16
N ASN A 6 -5.10 12.03 8.06
CA ASN A 6 -5.64 13.35 7.74
C ASN A 6 -4.77 14.11 6.73
N GLN A 7 -3.45 13.87 6.72
CA GLN A 7 -2.51 14.47 5.79
C GLN A 7 -2.55 13.83 4.38
N ILE A 8 -3.08 12.62 4.25
CA ILE A 8 -3.27 11.97 2.94
C ILE A 8 -4.35 12.78 2.17
N PRO A 9 -3.99 13.45 1.06
CA PRO A 9 -4.92 14.25 0.28
C PRO A 9 -6.08 13.39 -0.24
N GLY A 10 -7.22 14.02 -0.50
CA GLY A 10 -8.39 13.36 -1.07
C GLY A 10 -8.06 12.60 -2.35
N TYR A 11 -8.81 11.53 -2.61
CA TYR A 11 -8.46 10.55 -3.64
C TYR A 11 -8.29 11.15 -5.04
N GLU A 12 -9.00 12.23 -5.34
CA GLU A 12 -8.98 12.95 -6.62
C GLU A 12 -7.61 13.54 -7.00
N LYS A 13 -6.68 13.67 -6.04
CA LYS A 13 -5.38 14.32 -6.25
C LYS A 13 -4.24 13.38 -6.65
N GLY A 14 -4.51 12.09 -6.83
CA GLY A 14 -3.59 11.10 -7.42
C GLY A 14 -2.10 11.32 -7.11
N ARG A 15 -1.66 10.93 -5.91
CA ARG A 15 -0.26 11.08 -5.47
C ARG A 15 0.31 9.79 -4.90
N VAL A 16 1.59 9.54 -5.17
CA VAL A 16 2.37 8.51 -4.49
C VAL A 16 2.94 9.07 -3.18
N GLN A 17 2.70 8.39 -2.07
CA GLN A 17 3.19 8.73 -0.74
C GLN A 17 3.95 7.56 -0.14
N ARG A 18 5.06 7.85 0.53
CA ARG A 18 5.80 6.87 1.31
C ARG A 18 5.55 7.13 2.78
N ILE A 19 5.20 6.08 3.51
CA ILE A 19 4.98 6.10 4.94
C ILE A 19 6.03 5.21 5.54
N THR A 20 6.82 5.81 6.43
CA THR A 20 7.81 5.11 7.23
C THR A 20 7.27 5.01 8.64
N ALA A 21 7.15 3.79 9.14
CA ALA A 21 6.76 3.53 10.53
C ALA A 21 7.93 2.87 11.28
N THR A 22 8.06 3.24 12.55
CA THR A 22 9.06 2.75 13.50
C THR A 22 8.45 1.75 14.49
N ASP A 23 9.31 0.97 15.13
CA ASP A 23 9.21 -0.47 15.38
C ASP A 23 8.31 -0.95 16.55
N GLU A 24 7.24 -0.23 16.89
CA GLU A 24 6.34 -0.68 17.96
C GLU A 24 5.23 -1.61 17.45
N VAL A 25 5.04 -1.69 16.13
CA VAL A 25 3.84 -2.28 15.54
C VAL A 25 4.13 -2.93 14.18
N SER A 26 3.58 -4.13 13.94
CA SER A 26 3.80 -4.86 12.69
C SER A 26 3.29 -4.12 11.45
N GLU A 27 3.96 -4.30 10.31
CA GLU A 27 3.53 -3.74 9.01
C GLU A 27 2.08 -4.11 8.68
N SER A 28 1.69 -5.36 8.95
CA SER A 28 0.33 -5.86 8.74
C SER A 28 -0.71 -5.06 9.51
N PHE A 29 -0.42 -4.70 10.77
CA PHE A 29 -1.32 -3.89 11.58
C PHE A 29 -1.42 -2.46 11.04
N ILE A 30 -0.28 -1.84 10.69
CA ILE A 30 -0.27 -0.48 10.12
C ILE A 30 -1.09 -0.43 8.83
N VAL A 31 -0.89 -1.40 7.94
CA VAL A 31 -1.64 -1.52 6.68
C VAL A 31 -3.13 -1.74 6.94
N ALA A 32 -3.50 -2.64 7.86
CA ALA A 32 -4.90 -2.92 8.19
C ALA A 32 -5.62 -1.69 8.77
N GLN A 33 -5.00 -1.01 9.74
CA GLN A 33 -5.58 0.18 10.37
C GLN A 33 -5.73 1.32 9.35
N MET A 34 -4.70 1.57 8.55
CA MET A 34 -4.70 2.60 7.51
C MET A 34 -5.77 2.33 6.45
N ALA A 35 -5.92 1.07 6.02
CA ALA A 35 -6.96 0.70 5.07
C ALA A 35 -8.36 0.94 5.63
N SER A 36 -8.58 0.59 6.90
CA SER A 36 -9.85 0.85 7.58
C SER A 36 -10.15 2.35 7.70
N ASP A 37 -9.16 3.13 8.10
CA ASP A 37 -9.30 4.57 8.29
C ASP A 37 -9.58 5.29 6.96
N LEU A 38 -8.87 4.92 5.88
CA LEU A 38 -9.11 5.48 4.54
C LEU A 38 -10.47 5.08 3.98
N ARG A 39 -10.89 3.83 4.18
CA ARG A 39 -12.24 3.36 3.81
C ARG A 39 -13.30 4.25 4.46
N LYS A 40 -13.17 4.54 5.75
CA LYS A 40 -14.09 5.42 6.49
C LYS A 40 -14.02 6.87 6.02
N LYS A 41 -12.81 7.42 5.94
CA LYS A 41 -12.57 8.83 5.56
C LYS A 41 -13.22 9.17 4.22
N TRP A 42 -13.16 8.25 3.26
CA TRP A 42 -13.62 8.47 1.89
C TRP A 42 -14.89 7.71 1.51
N ASN A 43 -15.50 6.96 2.45
CA ASN A 43 -16.68 6.12 2.22
C ASN A 43 -16.57 5.27 0.95
N THR A 44 -15.44 4.56 0.81
CA THR A 44 -15.05 3.92 -0.45
C THR A 44 -14.20 2.67 -0.23
N SER A 45 -14.01 1.88 -1.28
CA SER A 45 -13.16 0.70 -1.22
C SER A 45 -11.67 1.06 -1.25
N VAL A 46 -10.87 0.27 -0.54
CA VAL A 46 -9.41 0.38 -0.48
C VAL A 46 -8.81 -0.94 -0.95
N LEU A 47 -7.74 -0.88 -1.73
CA LEU A 47 -6.98 -2.07 -2.13
C LEU A 47 -5.64 -2.07 -1.41
N CYS A 48 -5.35 -3.16 -0.69
CA CYS A 48 -4.07 -3.46 -0.09
C CYS A 48 -3.37 -4.56 -0.88
N ILE A 49 -2.11 -4.35 -1.21
CA ILE A 49 -1.24 -5.35 -1.86
C ILE A 49 -0.08 -5.61 -0.92
N SER A 50 0.06 -6.85 -0.46
CA SER A 50 1.23 -7.28 0.30
C SER A 50 2.17 -8.06 -0.62
N LEU A 51 3.37 -7.52 -0.83
CA LEU A 51 4.41 -8.18 -1.62
C LEU A 51 5.17 -9.24 -0.80
N ASP A 52 5.08 -9.18 0.53
CA ASP A 52 5.61 -10.20 1.45
C ASP A 52 4.59 -11.29 1.79
N GLY A 53 3.35 -11.10 1.33
CA GLY A 53 2.28 -12.07 1.44
C GLY A 53 1.71 -12.21 2.83
N HIS A 54 1.50 -11.07 3.47
CA HIS A 54 0.85 -10.95 4.76
C HIS A 54 -0.68 -10.77 4.64
N LYS A 55 -1.29 -11.32 3.58
CA LYS A 55 -2.73 -11.13 3.32
C LYS A 55 -3.59 -11.52 4.52
N GLU A 56 -3.42 -12.74 5.03
CA GLU A 56 -4.22 -13.28 6.14
C GLU A 56 -4.04 -12.46 7.43
N ALA A 57 -2.81 -12.02 7.70
CA ALA A 57 -2.49 -11.17 8.84
C ALA A 57 -3.12 -9.78 8.73
N ILE A 58 -3.13 -9.18 7.54
CA ILE A 58 -3.81 -7.90 7.30
C ILE A 58 -5.33 -8.08 7.44
N GLU A 59 -5.90 -9.12 6.82
CA GLU A 59 -7.35 -9.37 6.83
C GLU A 59 -7.90 -9.62 8.24
N SER A 60 -7.16 -10.33 9.10
CA SER A 60 -7.57 -10.59 10.49
C SER A 60 -7.57 -9.34 11.37
N LEU A 61 -6.79 -8.32 11.01
CA LEU A 61 -6.66 -7.06 11.74
C LEU A 61 -7.62 -5.97 11.26
N ILE A 62 -8.33 -6.18 10.13
CA ILE A 62 -9.33 -5.23 9.64
C ILE A 62 -10.60 -5.32 10.51
N PRO A 63 -11.05 -4.21 11.13
CA PRO A 63 -12.27 -4.21 11.94
C PRO A 63 -13.50 -4.64 11.14
N GLN A 64 -14.24 -5.62 11.68
CA GLN A 64 -15.47 -6.20 11.11
C GLN A 64 -16.71 -5.35 11.39
N GLU A 65 -16.61 -4.05 11.12
CA GLU A 65 -17.72 -3.10 11.30
C GLU A 65 -18.49 -2.88 9.99
N LYS A 66 -19.78 -2.50 10.11
CA LYS A 66 -20.56 -2.04 8.96
C LYS A 66 -20.05 -0.68 8.51
N ALA A 67 -19.23 -0.66 7.47
CA ALA A 67 -18.75 0.55 6.81
C ALA A 67 -19.08 0.52 5.31
N VAL A 68 -19.15 1.69 4.69
CA VAL A 68 -19.30 1.83 3.23
C VAL A 68 -17.98 1.44 2.56
N GLY A 69 -18.06 0.60 1.51
CA GLY A 69 -16.91 0.12 0.77
C GLY A 69 -16.23 -1.10 1.41
N THR A 70 -15.29 -1.70 0.68
CA THR A 70 -14.60 -2.93 1.08
C THR A 70 -13.09 -2.70 1.09
N VAL A 71 -12.40 -3.27 2.07
CA VAL A 71 -10.94 -3.41 2.00
C VAL A 71 -10.64 -4.73 1.29
N TYR A 72 -10.02 -4.64 0.11
CA TYR A 72 -9.54 -5.79 -0.64
C TYR A 72 -8.08 -6.02 -0.30
N VAL A 73 -7.68 -7.26 -0.01
CA VAL A 73 -6.27 -7.59 0.26
C VAL A 73 -5.79 -8.64 -0.74
N LEU A 74 -4.67 -8.36 -1.40
CA LEU A 74 -4.02 -9.28 -2.33
C LEU A 74 -2.65 -9.67 -1.80
N ASP A 75 -2.41 -10.98 -1.80
CA ASP A 75 -1.06 -11.53 -1.69
C ASP A 75 -0.41 -11.52 -3.08
N GLN A 76 0.82 -11.00 -3.18
CA GLN A 76 1.65 -11.11 -4.37
C GLN A 76 3.10 -11.51 -3.97
N LYS A 77 3.27 -12.65 -3.29
CA LYS A 77 4.58 -13.26 -2.94
C LYS A 77 5.57 -13.42 -4.09
N ASN A 78 5.11 -13.60 -5.34
CA ASN A 78 6.02 -13.71 -6.49
C ASN A 78 5.38 -13.39 -7.86
N PRO A 79 5.08 -12.13 -8.17
CA PRO A 79 4.93 -11.72 -9.55
C PRO A 79 5.81 -10.53 -9.88
N GLU A 80 6.30 -10.50 -11.11
CA GLU A 80 6.83 -9.30 -11.73
C GLU A 80 5.95 -8.10 -11.39
N PHE A 81 6.55 -7.01 -10.89
CA PHE A 81 5.81 -5.85 -10.37
C PHE A 81 4.78 -5.32 -11.38
N LYS A 82 5.10 -5.34 -12.68
CA LYS A 82 4.17 -4.94 -13.76
C LYS A 82 2.88 -5.79 -13.77
N VAL A 83 2.99 -7.08 -13.49
CA VAL A 83 1.83 -7.99 -13.38
C VAL A 83 0.98 -7.63 -12.17
N VAL A 84 1.62 -7.29 -11.04
CA VAL A 84 0.93 -6.80 -9.84
C VAL A 84 0.13 -5.55 -10.16
N LEU A 85 0.73 -4.55 -10.80
CA LEU A 85 0.06 -3.29 -11.14
C LEU A 85 -1.08 -3.50 -12.14
N ARG A 86 -0.94 -4.43 -13.10
CA ARG A 86 -2.03 -4.78 -14.02
C ARG A 86 -3.23 -5.40 -13.28
N LYS A 87 -2.98 -6.32 -12.34
CA LYS A 87 -4.03 -6.91 -11.50
C LYS A 87 -4.70 -5.83 -10.63
N ALA A 88 -3.90 -4.96 -10.03
CA ALA A 88 -4.39 -3.84 -9.22
C ALA A 88 -5.33 -2.94 -10.02
N THR A 89 -4.91 -2.55 -11.23
CA THR A 89 -5.71 -1.74 -12.17
C THR A 89 -7.07 -2.38 -12.46
N GLY A 90 -7.09 -3.70 -12.71
CA GLY A 90 -8.32 -4.44 -12.97
C GLY A 90 -9.29 -4.43 -11.79
N ILE A 91 -8.77 -4.53 -10.56
CA ILE A 91 -9.60 -4.48 -9.34
C ILE A 91 -10.09 -3.06 -9.09
N ILE A 92 -9.22 -2.07 -9.23
CA ILE A 92 -9.57 -0.67 -8.99
C ILE A 92 -10.76 -0.25 -9.85
N ASN A 93 -10.70 -0.55 -11.15
CA ASN A 93 -11.76 -0.20 -12.10
C ASN A 93 -13.09 -0.93 -11.82
N ARG A 94 -13.03 -2.18 -11.33
CA ARG A 94 -14.24 -3.02 -11.13
C ARG A 94 -14.91 -2.83 -9.77
N ARG A 95 -14.17 -2.37 -8.76
CA ARG A 95 -14.58 -2.41 -7.35
C ARG A 95 -14.70 -1.04 -6.69
N PHE A 96 -14.72 0.04 -7.49
CA PHE A 96 -14.79 1.42 -7.01
C PHE A 96 -13.74 1.72 -5.93
N VAL A 97 -12.52 1.24 -6.13
CA VAL A 97 -11.42 1.52 -5.20
C VAL A 97 -10.93 2.94 -5.41
N ARG A 98 -10.70 3.67 -4.32
CA ARG A 98 -10.17 5.04 -4.35
C ARG A 98 -8.87 5.21 -3.58
N ALA A 99 -8.26 4.13 -3.11
CA ALA A 99 -6.95 4.14 -2.49
C ALA A 99 -6.22 2.82 -2.77
N LEU A 100 -4.93 2.90 -3.07
CA LEU A 100 -4.05 1.73 -3.14
C LEU A 100 -2.98 1.82 -2.07
N ILE A 101 -2.86 0.78 -1.24
CA ILE A 101 -1.78 0.60 -0.27
C ILE A 101 -0.91 -0.57 -0.76
N ILE A 102 0.41 -0.39 -0.79
CA ILE A 102 1.38 -1.42 -1.14
C ILE A 102 2.38 -1.55 0.01
N SER A 103 2.51 -2.76 0.52
CA SER A 103 3.45 -3.14 1.57
C SER A 103 4.54 -4.04 1.00
N GLY A 104 5.76 -3.99 1.56
CA GLY A 104 6.89 -4.80 1.07
C GLY A 104 7.55 -4.34 -0.24
N ALA A 105 7.27 -3.12 -0.72
CA ALA A 105 7.79 -2.65 -2.01
C ALA A 105 9.33 -2.56 -2.07
N GLU A 106 9.99 -2.28 -0.95
CA GLU A 106 11.45 -2.19 -0.89
C GLU A 106 12.16 -3.52 -1.17
N ARG A 107 11.48 -4.67 -1.01
CA ARG A 107 12.04 -5.98 -1.39
C ARG A 107 12.32 -6.07 -2.88
N LEU A 108 11.57 -5.36 -3.73
CA LEU A 108 11.84 -5.28 -5.16
C LEU A 108 13.18 -4.57 -5.42
N THR A 109 13.45 -3.50 -4.68
CA THR A 109 14.73 -2.79 -4.72
C THR A 109 15.86 -3.73 -4.28
N ALA A 110 15.71 -4.40 -3.13
CA ALA A 110 16.72 -5.33 -2.62
C ALA A 110 16.99 -6.52 -3.57
N LYS A 111 15.96 -7.01 -4.26
CA LYS A 111 16.05 -8.19 -5.15
C LYS A 111 16.62 -7.88 -6.53
N TYR A 112 16.23 -6.76 -7.14
CA TYR A 112 16.54 -6.46 -8.55
C TYR A 112 17.52 -5.31 -8.75
N PHE A 113 17.77 -4.53 -7.69
CA PHE A 113 18.59 -3.31 -7.73
C PHE A 113 19.55 -3.28 -6.53
N GLN A 114 20.07 -4.44 -6.11
CA GLN A 114 20.92 -4.56 -4.93
C GLN A 114 22.14 -3.61 -4.97
N ASP A 115 22.78 -3.49 -6.13
CA ASP A 115 23.96 -2.64 -6.33
C ASP A 115 23.61 -1.15 -6.50
N HIS A 116 22.33 -0.84 -6.77
CA HIS A 116 21.83 0.50 -7.08
C HIS A 116 20.42 0.74 -6.49
N PRO A 117 20.27 0.73 -5.16
CA PRO A 117 18.96 0.81 -4.52
C PRO A 117 18.20 2.11 -4.84
N GLU A 118 18.92 3.20 -5.11
CA GLU A 118 18.37 4.46 -5.59
C GLU A 118 17.60 4.29 -6.90
N LYS A 119 18.18 3.56 -7.87
CA LYS A 119 17.54 3.28 -9.17
C LYS A 119 16.30 2.42 -9.00
N GLY A 120 16.32 1.47 -8.06
CA GLY A 120 15.14 0.66 -7.72
C GLY A 120 14.01 1.50 -7.14
N ARG A 121 14.31 2.43 -6.23
CA ARG A 121 13.31 3.34 -5.65
C ARG A 121 12.71 4.29 -6.67
N GLU A 122 13.52 4.83 -7.59
CA GLU A 122 13.07 5.64 -8.71
C GLU A 122 12.20 4.84 -9.68
N TRP A 123 12.61 3.62 -10.00
CA TRP A 123 11.86 2.72 -10.86
C TRP A 123 10.47 2.40 -10.28
N ILE A 124 10.39 2.07 -8.99
CA ILE A 124 9.11 1.85 -8.29
C ILE A 124 8.27 3.13 -8.30
N ALA A 125 8.85 4.27 -7.93
CA ALA A 125 8.14 5.55 -7.88
C ALA A 125 7.51 5.89 -9.24
N SER A 126 8.28 5.80 -10.32
CA SER A 126 7.83 6.12 -11.68
C SER A 126 6.62 5.26 -12.10
N HIS A 127 6.66 3.95 -11.85
CA HIS A 127 5.55 3.05 -12.18
C HIS A 127 4.29 3.36 -11.36
N LEU A 128 4.45 3.69 -10.08
CA LEU A 128 3.34 4.01 -9.20
C LEU A 128 2.77 5.40 -9.46
N GLU A 129 3.58 6.38 -9.87
CA GLU A 129 3.11 7.69 -10.29
C GLU A 129 2.28 7.59 -11.57
N GLY A 130 2.73 6.79 -12.54
CA GLY A 130 1.96 6.47 -13.74
C GLY A 130 0.59 5.87 -13.40
N LEU A 131 0.55 4.88 -12.49
CA LEU A 131 -0.70 4.28 -12.03
C LEU A 131 -1.58 5.29 -11.28
N SER A 132 -1.00 6.03 -10.33
CA SER A 132 -1.71 6.98 -9.48
C SER A 132 -2.39 8.08 -10.29
N ARG A 133 -1.66 8.66 -11.25
CA ARG A 133 -2.20 9.69 -12.17
C ARG A 133 -3.21 9.10 -13.14
N GLY A 134 -2.91 7.94 -13.74
CA GLY A 134 -3.79 7.31 -14.72
C GLY A 134 -5.14 6.88 -14.14
N MET A 135 -5.17 6.52 -12.85
CA MET A 135 -6.37 6.07 -12.15
C MET A 135 -7.04 7.17 -11.32
N GLY A 136 -6.36 8.30 -11.11
CA GLY A 136 -6.81 9.35 -10.21
C GLY A 136 -7.01 8.84 -8.77
N ILE A 137 -6.07 8.03 -8.27
CA ILE A 137 -6.10 7.52 -6.89
C ILE A 137 -4.75 7.70 -6.20
N PRO A 138 -4.72 7.95 -4.88
CA PRO A 138 -3.51 7.92 -4.09
C PRO A 138 -2.96 6.51 -4.02
N VAL A 139 -1.64 6.42 -4.15
CA VAL A 139 -0.87 5.19 -3.91
C VAL A 139 0.01 5.42 -2.70
N ILE A 140 -0.07 4.51 -1.75
CA ILE A 140 0.60 4.62 -0.46
C ILE A 140 1.54 3.43 -0.34
N LEU A 141 2.84 3.72 -0.28
CA LEU A 141 3.87 2.74 0.02
C LEU A 141 4.09 2.74 1.53
N VAL A 142 3.92 1.58 2.15
CA VAL A 142 4.23 1.39 3.57
C VAL A 142 5.57 0.69 3.67
N ARG A 143 6.44 1.25 4.51
CA ARG A 143 7.69 0.64 4.93
C ARG A 143 7.76 0.69 6.46
N VAL A 144 7.90 -0.46 7.09
CA VAL A 144 8.30 -0.53 8.49
C VAL A 144 9.81 -0.75 8.53
N HIS A 145 10.51 0.10 9.29
CA HIS A 145 11.87 -0.24 9.70
C HIS A 145 11.74 -1.07 10.97
N GLU A 146 12.15 -2.33 10.88
CA GLU A 146 12.61 -3.02 12.08
C GLU A 146 13.83 -2.22 12.56
N ASP A 147 13.77 -1.68 13.77
CA ASP A 147 14.96 -1.23 14.46
C ASP A 147 15.77 -2.50 14.68
N GLN A 148 16.69 -2.76 13.75
CA GLN A 148 17.88 -3.51 14.10
C GLN A 148 18.64 -2.61 15.07
N SER A 149 18.18 -2.60 16.32
CA SER A 149 19.03 -2.35 17.47
C SER A 149 20.09 -3.43 17.44
N GLU A 150 21.14 -3.22 16.64
CA GLU A 150 22.47 -3.72 16.95
C GLU A 150 22.81 -3.14 18.34
N VAL A 151 22.74 -3.96 19.39
CA VAL A 151 23.89 -4.61 20.06
C VAL A 151 23.38 -5.76 20.93
#